data_AF-A0A067TPL4-F1
#
_entry.id   AF-A0A067TPL4-F1
#
_cell.length_a   1.000
_cell.length_b   1.000
_cell.length_c   1.000
_cell.angle_alpha   90.00
_cell.angle_beta   90.00
_cell.angle_gamma   90.00
#
_symmetry.space_group_name_H-M   'P 1'
#
loop_
_entity.id
_entity.type
_entity.pdbx_description
1 polymer ?
#
loop_
_entity_poly.entity_id
_entity_poly.type
_entity_poly.pdbx_seq_one_letter_code
_entity_poly.pdbx_strand_id
1 'polypeptide(L)'
;MVPTTKICVPVPTLEGILELVANGWDATAITHPILTGLFFILWSYYPKFPFQVVRYVVWGLPKCIFVWFLRCLGFGEEGIEPDSYASRYQSTYYGAYIPEDSHFAHYQSYGALPLYRTTVHRNEEESSGLWDGFGWALFVGGLVVMVKY
;
A
#
# COMPACT_ATOMS: atom_id res chain seq x y z
N MET A 1 8.69 16.17 42.33
CA MET A 1 7.35 15.91 41.75
C MET A 1 7.49 15.93 40.24
N VAL A 2 7.24 14.82 39.56
CA VAL A 2 7.36 14.72 38.09
C VAL A 2 6.05 15.25 37.49
N PRO A 3 6.07 16.29 36.64
CA PRO A 3 4.85 16.77 36.00
C PRO A 3 4.32 15.67 35.08
N THR A 4 3.11 15.19 35.37
CA THR A 4 2.45 14.15 34.59
C THR A 4 1.76 14.83 33.41
N THR A 5 2.38 14.74 32.24
CA THR A 5 1.79 15.23 30.98
C THR A 5 0.58 14.35 30.63
N LYS A 6 -0.62 14.84 30.94
CA LYS A 6 -1.87 14.15 30.56
C LYS A 6 -2.11 14.37 29.06
N ILE A 7 -1.83 13.36 28.26
CA ILE A 7 -2.19 13.35 26.84
C ILE A 7 -3.65 12.89 26.75
N CYS A 8 -4.57 13.83 26.61
CA CYS A 8 -5.97 13.54 26.32
C CYS A 8 -6.09 13.33 24.80
N VAL A 9 -6.22 12.08 24.37
CA VAL A 9 -6.51 11.77 22.96
C VAL A 9 -8.02 11.94 22.75
N PRO A 10 -8.49 12.90 21.95
CA PRO A 10 -9.90 13.04 21.67
C PRO A 10 -10.43 11.78 20.96
N VAL A 11 -11.63 11.35 21.34
CA VAL A 11 -12.43 10.34 20.63
C VAL A 11 -12.47 10.72 19.14
N PRO A 12 -12.47 9.77 18.18
CA PRO A 12 -12.33 10.06 16.75
C PRO A 12 -13.59 10.72 16.16
N THR A 13 -13.86 11.95 16.60
CA THR A 13 -14.80 12.88 16.02
C THR A 13 -14.06 13.73 15.00
N LEU A 14 -14.78 14.23 13.98
CA LEU A 14 -14.19 15.11 12.96
C LEU A 14 -13.50 16.34 13.58
N GLU A 15 -14.10 16.88 14.64
CA GLU A 15 -13.53 18.01 15.40
C GLU A 15 -12.20 17.63 16.07
N GLY A 16 -12.11 16.45 16.68
CA GLY A 16 -10.88 15.96 17.31
C GLY A 16 -9.75 15.71 16.31
N ILE A 17 -10.06 15.24 15.10
CA ILE A 17 -9.06 15.09 14.03
C ILE A 17 -8.54 16.46 13.59
N LEU A 18 -9.44 17.43 13.42
CA LEU A 18 -9.08 18.77 12.96
C LEU A 18 -8.18 19.47 14.00
N GLU A 19 -8.50 19.34 15.27
CA GLU A 19 -7.70 19.88 16.38
C GLU A 19 -6.33 19.20 16.50
N LEU A 20 -6.26 17.90 16.26
CA LEU A 20 -5.00 17.14 16.23
C LEU A 20 -4.10 17.56 15.06
N VAL A 21 -4.69 17.79 13.88
CA VAL A 21 -3.97 18.30 12.71
C VAL A 21 -3.48 19.72 12.98
N ALA A 22 -4.31 20.60 13.54
CA ALA A 22 -3.92 21.98 13.86
C ALA A 22 -2.78 22.03 14.89
N ASN A 23 -2.89 21.30 15.98
CA ASN A 23 -1.83 21.25 17.00
C ASN A 23 -0.54 20.62 16.48
N GLY A 24 -0.64 19.55 15.68
CA GLY A 24 0.51 18.93 15.03
C GLY A 24 1.19 19.88 14.05
N TRP A 25 0.39 20.63 13.29
CA TRP A 25 0.87 21.64 12.36
C TRP A 25 1.63 22.75 13.08
N ASP A 26 1.06 23.34 14.13
CA ASP A 26 1.73 24.41 14.88
C ASP A 26 3.04 23.91 15.49
N ALA A 27 3.06 22.71 16.06
CA ALA A 27 4.28 22.15 16.62
C ALA A 27 5.37 21.91 15.57
N THR A 28 5.03 21.43 14.37
CA THR A 28 6.02 21.09 13.34
C THR A 28 6.42 22.28 12.46
N ALA A 29 5.46 23.08 12.03
CA ALA A 29 5.69 24.24 11.17
C ALA A 29 6.47 25.35 11.89
N ILE A 30 6.22 25.56 13.19
CA ILE A 30 6.92 26.60 13.97
C ILE A 30 8.32 26.15 14.37
N THR A 31 8.50 24.87 14.73
CA THR A 31 9.81 24.37 15.20
C THR A 31 10.82 24.30 14.05
N HIS A 32 10.40 23.87 12.86
CA HIS A 32 11.30 23.69 11.71
C HIS A 32 10.66 24.09 10.37
N PRO A 33 10.44 25.40 10.11
CA PRO A 33 9.74 25.87 8.91
C PRO A 33 10.45 25.52 7.60
N ILE A 34 11.79 25.49 7.61
CA ILE A 34 12.59 25.11 6.44
C ILE A 34 12.42 23.62 6.12
N LEU A 35 12.45 22.74 7.13
CA LEU A 35 12.32 21.30 6.91
C LEU A 35 10.91 20.94 6.44
N THR A 36 9.88 21.55 7.04
CA THR A 36 8.48 21.32 6.64
C THR A 36 8.22 21.85 5.23
N GLY A 37 8.73 23.04 4.89
CA GLY A 37 8.66 23.57 3.53
C GLY A 37 9.37 22.70 2.49
N LEU A 38 10.61 22.25 2.77
CA LEU A 38 11.35 21.34 1.87
C LEU A 38 10.62 20.00 1.70
N PHE A 39 10.04 19.46 2.77
CA PHE A 39 9.26 18.24 2.72
C PHE A 39 8.04 18.39 1.81
N PHE A 40 7.29 19.49 1.92
CA PHE A 40 6.15 19.76 1.04
C PHE A 40 6.55 19.94 -0.43
N ILE A 41 7.66 20.62 -0.70
CA ILE A 41 8.20 20.78 -2.05
C ILE A 41 8.66 19.43 -2.62
N LEU A 42 9.34 18.61 -1.81
CA LEU A 42 9.77 17.27 -2.21
C LEU A 42 8.56 16.36 -2.53
N TRP A 43 7.53 16.42 -1.70
CA TRP A 43 6.29 15.68 -1.94
C TRP A 43 5.54 16.22 -3.16
N SER A 44 5.54 17.53 -3.39
CA SER A 44 4.95 18.11 -4.60
C SER A 44 5.55 17.55 -5.90
N TYR A 45 6.82 17.14 -5.90
CA TYR A 45 7.45 16.55 -7.08
C TYR A 45 6.95 15.13 -7.37
N TYR A 46 6.51 14.40 -6.33
CA TYR A 46 5.93 13.06 -6.46
C TYR A 46 4.66 12.90 -5.59
N PRO A 47 3.56 13.60 -5.91
CA PRO A 47 2.36 13.64 -5.06
C PRO A 47 1.70 12.26 -4.95
N LYS A 48 1.84 11.44 -6.00
CA LYS A 48 1.27 10.09 -6.13
C LYS A 48 2.03 9.03 -5.33
N PHE A 49 3.31 9.26 -5.01
CA PHE A 49 4.21 8.24 -4.48
C PHE A 49 3.71 7.57 -3.19
N PRO A 50 3.32 8.30 -2.12
CA PRO A 50 2.89 7.63 -0.89
C PRO A 50 1.63 6.79 -1.10
N PHE A 51 0.68 7.25 -1.92
CA PHE A 51 -0.53 6.49 -2.23
C PHE A 51 -0.24 5.26 -3.09
N GLN A 52 0.71 5.35 -4.03
CA GLN A 52 1.18 4.20 -4.79
C GLN A 52 1.86 3.17 -3.90
N VAL A 53 2.71 3.62 -2.96
CA VAL A 53 3.36 2.74 -1.98
C VAL A 53 2.31 2.05 -1.12
N VAL A 54 1.34 2.79 -0.57
CA VAL A 54 0.25 2.20 0.20
C VAL A 54 -0.52 1.19 -0.65
N ARG A 55 -0.97 1.54 -1.85
CA ARG A 55 -1.67 0.61 -2.74
C ARG A 55 -0.85 -0.65 -3.02
N TYR A 56 0.46 -0.51 -3.24
CA TYR A 56 1.35 -1.63 -3.49
C TYR A 56 1.55 -2.49 -2.24
N VAL A 57 1.75 -1.88 -1.08
CA VAL A 57 1.92 -2.59 0.20
C VAL A 57 0.64 -3.31 0.59
N VAL A 58 -0.51 -2.66 0.42
CA VAL A 58 -1.76 -3.26 0.86
C VAL A 58 -2.26 -4.31 -0.14
N TRP A 59 -2.22 -4.08 -1.46
CA TRP A 59 -2.74 -5.06 -2.44
C TRP A 59 -1.66 -5.93 -3.12
N GLY A 60 -0.49 -5.37 -3.41
CA GLY A 60 0.59 -6.10 -4.08
C GLY A 60 1.27 -7.11 -3.15
N LEU A 61 1.60 -6.68 -1.93
CA LEU A 61 2.36 -7.49 -0.98
C LEU A 61 1.61 -8.77 -0.56
N PRO A 62 0.30 -8.75 -0.19
CA PRO A 62 -0.43 -9.96 0.15
C PRO A 62 -0.57 -10.91 -1.04
N LYS A 63 -0.73 -10.38 -2.26
CA LYS A 63 -0.79 -11.21 -3.46
C LYS A 63 0.54 -11.92 -3.70
N CYS A 64 1.66 -11.22 -3.56
CA CYS A 64 2.99 -11.82 -3.66
C CYS A 64 3.22 -12.90 -2.60
N ILE A 65 2.85 -12.63 -1.34
CA ILE A 65 2.94 -13.61 -0.25
C ILE A 65 2.08 -14.85 -0.54
N PHE A 66 0.86 -14.66 -1.05
CA PHE A 66 -0.06 -15.74 -1.37
C PHE A 66 0.48 -16.62 -2.50
N VAL A 67 0.95 -16.02 -3.60
CA VAL A 67 1.55 -16.77 -4.72
C VAL A 67 2.84 -17.48 -4.28
N TRP A 68 3.67 -16.83 -3.47
CA TRP A 68 4.87 -17.45 -2.90
C TRP A 68 4.52 -18.67 -2.04
N PHE A 69 3.50 -18.55 -1.18
CA PHE A 69 3.02 -19.67 -0.36
C PHE A 69 2.51 -20.83 -1.22
N LEU A 70 1.76 -20.55 -2.29
CA LEU A 70 1.31 -21.57 -3.24
C LEU A 70 2.48 -22.27 -3.95
N ARG A 71 3.53 -21.54 -4.32
CA ARG A 71 4.75 -22.13 -4.87
C ARG A 71 5.44 -23.06 -3.87
N CYS A 72 5.51 -22.67 -2.60
CA CYS A 72 6.04 -23.56 -1.55
C CYS A 72 5.21 -24.84 -1.37
N LEU A 73 3.92 -24.81 -1.68
CA LEU A 73 3.07 -26.00 -1.67
C LEU A 73 3.24 -26.89 -2.91
N GLY A 74 3.92 -26.40 -3.95
CA GLY A 74 4.16 -27.12 -5.21
C GLY A 74 3.24 -26.70 -6.36
N PHE A 75 2.53 -25.58 -6.25
CA PHE A 75 1.84 -24.98 -7.37
C PHE A 75 2.83 -24.08 -8.14
N GLY A 76 3.43 -24.63 -9.18
CA GLY A 76 4.40 -23.96 -10.05
C GLY A 76 3.77 -23.29 -11.27
N GLU A 77 4.60 -22.57 -12.02
CA GLU A 77 4.19 -21.93 -13.29
C GLU A 77 3.82 -22.94 -14.37
N GLU A 78 4.50 -24.09 -14.39
CA GLU A 78 4.28 -25.18 -15.36
C GLU A 78 3.25 -26.22 -14.89
N GLY A 79 2.65 -26.01 -13.73
CA GLY A 79 1.71 -26.94 -13.11
C GLY A 79 2.17 -27.43 -11.75
N ILE A 80 1.77 -28.64 -11.38
CA ILE A 80 1.99 -29.19 -10.04
C ILE A 80 3.33 -29.90 -10.01
N GLU A 81 4.20 -29.48 -9.10
CA GLU A 81 5.54 -30.02 -8.99
C GLU A 81 5.52 -31.47 -8.46
N PRO A 82 6.20 -32.43 -9.11
CA PRO A 82 6.23 -33.80 -8.64
C PRO A 82 6.85 -33.91 -7.24
N ASP A 83 6.30 -34.80 -6.42
CA ASP A 83 6.69 -34.99 -5.00
C ASP A 83 6.45 -33.79 -4.07
N SER A 84 5.67 -32.81 -4.51
CA SER A 84 5.21 -31.71 -3.65
C SER A 84 3.98 -32.05 -2.80
N TYR A 85 3.66 -31.17 -1.84
CA TYR A 85 2.44 -31.30 -1.03
C TYR A 85 1.19 -31.27 -1.92
N ALA A 86 1.15 -30.39 -2.92
CA ALA A 86 0.06 -30.30 -3.89
C ALA A 86 -0.11 -31.61 -4.68
N SER A 87 1.00 -32.26 -5.10
CA SER A 87 0.94 -33.54 -5.82
C SER A 87 0.37 -34.68 -4.96
N ARG A 88 0.75 -34.72 -3.68
CA ARG A 88 0.25 -35.72 -2.72
C ARG A 88 -1.22 -35.48 -2.36
N TYR A 89 -1.63 -34.22 -2.27
CA TYR A 89 -3.03 -33.85 -2.05
C TYR A 89 -3.90 -34.21 -3.25
N GLN A 90 -3.44 -33.91 -4.47
CA GLN A 90 -4.12 -34.31 -5.70
C GLN A 90 -4.31 -35.82 -5.76
N SER A 91 -3.26 -36.62 -5.55
CA SER A 91 -3.34 -38.07 -5.66
C SER A 91 -4.28 -38.69 -4.62
N THR A 92 -4.38 -38.10 -3.43
CA THR A 92 -5.22 -38.60 -2.34
C THR A 92 -6.71 -38.24 -2.54
N TYR A 93 -7.02 -37.02 -3.01
CA TYR A 93 -8.40 -36.51 -3.01
C TYR A 93 -9.04 -36.40 -4.40
N TYR A 94 -8.27 -36.14 -5.45
CA TYR A 94 -8.77 -35.89 -6.81
C TYR A 94 -8.38 -36.99 -7.80
N GLY A 95 -7.27 -37.69 -7.55
CA GLY A 95 -6.74 -38.72 -8.43
C GLY A 95 -6.36 -38.14 -9.80
N ALA A 96 -6.99 -38.68 -10.86
CA ALA A 96 -6.70 -38.33 -12.25
C ALA A 96 -7.52 -37.14 -12.79
N TYR A 97 -8.58 -36.70 -12.09
CA TYR A 97 -9.47 -35.64 -12.56
C TYR A 97 -9.68 -34.57 -11.50
N ILE A 98 -9.40 -33.31 -11.86
CA ILE A 98 -9.62 -32.14 -11.01
C ILE A 98 -10.83 -31.38 -11.57
N PRO A 99 -11.92 -31.21 -10.79
CA PRO A 99 -13.05 -30.39 -11.18
C PRO A 99 -12.62 -28.92 -11.36
N GLU A 100 -13.12 -28.27 -12.42
CA GLU A 100 -12.78 -26.88 -12.76
C GLU A 100 -13.16 -25.88 -11.65
N ASP A 101 -14.30 -26.07 -11.00
CA ASP A 101 -14.79 -25.22 -9.90
C ASP A 101 -14.21 -25.59 -8.51
N SER A 102 -13.22 -26.50 -8.46
CA SER A 102 -12.61 -26.87 -7.18
C SER A 102 -11.67 -25.78 -6.65
N HIS A 103 -11.52 -25.71 -5.33
CA HIS A 103 -10.50 -24.87 -4.69
C HIS A 103 -9.09 -25.19 -5.20
N PHE A 104 -8.84 -26.46 -5.56
CA PHE A 104 -7.55 -26.91 -6.06
C PHE A 104 -7.24 -26.34 -7.45
N ALA A 105 -8.22 -26.34 -8.36
CA ALA A 105 -8.08 -25.70 -9.68
C ALA A 105 -7.85 -24.18 -9.55
N HIS A 106 -8.50 -23.53 -8.59
CA HIS A 106 -8.24 -22.12 -8.28
C HIS A 106 -6.81 -21.90 -7.77
N TYR A 107 -6.32 -22.71 -6.84
CA TYR A 107 -4.94 -22.59 -6.35
C TYR A 107 -3.91 -22.88 -7.45
N GLN A 108 -4.20 -23.82 -8.34
CA GLN A 108 -3.38 -24.09 -9.52
C GLN A 108 -3.32 -22.89 -10.47
N SER A 109 -4.45 -22.24 -10.75
CA SER A 109 -4.47 -21.05 -11.61
C SER A 109 -3.76 -19.85 -10.96
N TYR A 110 -3.85 -19.70 -9.63
CA TYR A 110 -3.09 -18.67 -8.91
C TYR A 110 -1.58 -18.94 -8.86
N GLY A 111 -1.17 -20.20 -8.70
CA GLY A 111 0.25 -20.60 -8.74
C GLY A 111 0.91 -20.35 -10.11
N ALA A 112 0.12 -20.45 -11.18
CA ALA A 112 0.55 -20.17 -12.55
C ALA A 112 0.76 -18.67 -12.85
N LEU A 113 0.45 -17.77 -11.92
CA LEU A 113 0.66 -16.34 -12.14
C LEU A 113 2.15 -15.98 -12.04
N PRO A 114 2.68 -15.18 -12.99
CA PRO A 114 4.04 -14.67 -12.89
C PRO A 114 4.14 -13.65 -11.75
N LEU A 115 5.06 -13.88 -10.81
CA LEU A 115 5.31 -13.00 -9.65
C LEU A 115 5.64 -11.54 -10.04
N TYR A 116 6.07 -11.30 -11.29
CA TYR A 116 6.51 -9.98 -11.75
C TYR A 116 5.45 -9.18 -12.53
N ARG A 117 4.29 -9.76 -12.88
CA ARG A 117 3.28 -9.02 -13.68
C ARG A 117 2.38 -8.16 -12.78
N THR A 118 2.96 -7.09 -12.25
CA THR A 118 2.28 -6.09 -11.44
C THR A 118 1.28 -5.33 -12.32
N THR A 119 0.02 -5.35 -11.92
CA THR A 119 -1.16 -4.79 -12.60
C THR A 119 -1.25 -3.28 -12.39
N VAL A 120 -0.21 -2.55 -12.79
CA VAL A 120 -0.13 -1.09 -12.57
C VAL A 120 -0.68 -0.28 -13.76
N HIS A 121 -0.69 -0.85 -14.97
CA HIS A 121 -0.84 -0.05 -16.19
C HIS A 121 -2.24 0.43 -16.58
N ARG A 122 -3.34 -0.04 -15.97
CA ARG A 122 -4.69 0.25 -16.52
C ARG A 122 -5.37 1.52 -16.00
N ASN A 123 -4.89 2.15 -14.92
CA ASN A 123 -5.59 3.28 -14.27
C ASN A 123 -4.81 4.61 -14.29
N GLU A 124 -3.80 4.77 -15.16
CA GLU A 124 -2.92 5.95 -15.12
C GLU A 124 -3.45 7.17 -15.91
N GLU A 125 -4.30 6.98 -16.92
CA GLU A 125 -4.73 8.08 -17.81
C GLU A 125 -5.72 9.07 -17.17
N GLU A 126 -6.74 8.60 -16.45
CA GLU A 126 -7.82 9.46 -15.93
C GLU A 126 -7.45 10.20 -14.62
N SER A 127 -6.41 9.73 -13.94
CA SER A 127 -5.97 10.21 -12.62
C SER A 127 -5.01 11.40 -12.70
N SER A 128 -4.40 11.64 -13.87
CA SER A 128 -3.29 12.58 -14.06
C SER A 128 -3.62 14.02 -13.60
N GLY A 129 -4.74 14.59 -14.04
CA GLY A 129 -5.08 15.98 -13.76
C GLY A 129 -5.36 16.33 -12.28
N LEU A 130 -5.94 15.40 -11.51
CA LEU A 130 -6.23 15.64 -10.09
C LEU A 130 -4.94 15.69 -9.25
N TRP A 131 -3.99 14.81 -9.54
CA TRP A 131 -2.71 14.77 -8.83
C TRP A 131 -1.80 15.93 -9.18
N ASP A 132 -1.88 16.43 -10.42
CA ASP A 132 -1.13 17.61 -10.83
C ASP A 132 -1.61 18.85 -10.04
N GLY A 133 -2.93 19.02 -9.92
CA GLY A 133 -3.50 20.08 -9.08
C GLY A 133 -3.12 19.95 -7.60
N PHE A 134 -3.13 18.72 -7.06
CA PHE A 134 -2.69 18.47 -5.68
C PHE A 134 -1.20 18.76 -5.48
N GLY A 135 -0.34 18.38 -6.44
CA GLY A 135 1.08 18.70 -6.42
C GLY A 135 1.32 20.21 -6.36
N TRP A 136 0.62 20.99 -7.20
CA TRP A 136 0.70 22.45 -7.17
C TRP A 136 0.25 23.06 -5.84
N ALA A 137 -0.81 22.54 -5.22
CA ALA A 137 -1.26 23.00 -3.92
C ALA A 137 -0.19 22.78 -2.83
N LEU A 138 0.47 21.62 -2.83
CA LEU A 138 1.58 21.31 -1.93
C LEU A 138 2.80 22.22 -2.18
N PHE A 139 3.13 22.48 -3.44
CA PHE A 139 4.23 23.38 -3.80
C PHE A 139 4.02 24.79 -3.25
N VAL A 140 2.85 25.37 -3.53
CA VAL A 140 2.49 26.73 -3.07
C VAL A 140 2.44 26.76 -1.54
N GLY A 141 1.85 25.73 -0.91
CA GLY A 141 1.83 25.59 0.54
C GLY A 141 3.23 25.57 1.16
N GLY A 142 4.15 24.78 0.59
CA GLY A 142 5.55 24.73 1.03
C GLY A 142 6.26 26.07 0.93
N LEU A 143 6.08 26.80 -0.18
CA LEU A 143 6.64 28.14 -0.35
C LEU A 143 6.07 29.14 0.67
N VAL A 144 4.74 29.11 0.90
CA VAL A 144 4.10 30.00 1.88
C VAL A 144 4.64 29.75 3.28
N VAL A 145 4.84 28.48 3.67
CA VAL A 145 5.43 28.12 4.96
C VAL A 145 6.84 28.69 5.10
N MET A 146 7.68 28.56 4.07
CA MET A 146 9.07 29.08 4.09
C MET A 146 9.17 30.60 4.12
N VAL A 147 8.20 31.30 3.52
CA VAL A 147 8.22 32.77 3.44
C VAL A 147 7.62 33.42 4.69
N LYS A 148 6.63 32.76 5.30
CA LYS A 148 5.86 33.32 6.43
C LYS A 148 6.50 33.03 7.80
N TYR A 149 7.26 31.96 7.94
CA TYR A 149 7.87 31.49 9.19
C TYR A 149 9.37 31.29 9.03
#